data_AF-A0A8K0UJM9-F1
#
_entry.id   AF-A0A8K0UJM9-F1
#
_cell.length_a   1.000
_cell.length_b   1.000
_cell.length_c   1.000
_cell.angle_alpha   90.00
_cell.angle_beta   90.00
_cell.angle_gamma   90.00
#
_symmetry.space_group_name_H-M   'P 1'
#
loop_
_entity.id
_entity.type
_entity.pdbx_description
1 polymer ?
#
loop_
_entity_poly.entity_id
_entity_poly.type
_entity_poly.pdbx_seq_one_letter_code
_entity_poly.pdbx_strand_id
1 'polypeptide(L)'
;MPNLRLKLLTFFRVQLDKHHCACRDTMDMDSMPPPPPPKDSYHFGYHTMSSRDKPLPNQGSSSSFSSHGIPPPPPVKATQSHMVSTVPLYPYPRRRNVSEPAEAHEYIDTLQEEAQRQARLKLEREIARLQEAAEEEQRRKALEAELHYASRVRRQREAQEREEEEEKRLELETRRRIEKEKRIAEAKKLQEWRIEQAKRAEELAVSKVETRKRREEERRKRILSSSSSRPNNVDVVAGWVTLQAGDSLMSKRRYCSIREQGVRFFKDASASQFLESIEAVDIAKVSDNEDEIYGLETLQYAFGIQTRDGKTSIIIPEVSHQTEDFISAVIQVAGL
;
A
#
# COMPACT_ATOMS: atom_id res chain seq x y z
N MET A 1 -26.21 74.23 -51.30
CA MET A 1 -25.70 72.99 -51.93
C MET A 1 -24.87 72.24 -50.90
N PRO A 2 -25.19 70.96 -50.62
CA PRO A 2 -24.84 70.32 -49.37
C PRO A 2 -23.61 69.41 -49.43
N ASN A 3 -23.04 69.28 -48.23
CA ASN A 3 -22.01 68.37 -47.74
C ASN A 3 -21.94 66.99 -48.40
N LEU A 4 -20.87 66.78 -49.16
CA LEU A 4 -20.20 65.50 -49.33
C LEU A 4 -19.34 65.22 -48.08
N ARG A 5 -19.58 64.12 -47.38
CA ARG A 5 -18.53 63.17 -46.92
C ARG A 5 -19.09 62.11 -45.96
N LEU A 6 -18.52 60.91 -46.12
CA LEU A 6 -18.42 59.82 -45.15
C LEU A 6 -19.67 58.94 -44.97
N LYS A 7 -19.88 58.02 -45.92
CA LYS A 7 -20.44 56.69 -45.69
C LYS A 7 -19.48 55.65 -46.24
N LEU A 8 -18.54 55.19 -45.42
CA LEU A 8 -17.78 53.96 -45.68
C LEU A 8 -16.98 53.64 -44.42
N LEU A 9 -17.52 52.79 -43.56
CA LEU A 9 -16.82 51.94 -42.58
C LEU A 9 -17.86 51.35 -41.60
N THR A 10 -18.66 50.42 -42.08
CA THR A 10 -19.55 49.61 -41.22
C THR A 10 -19.77 48.24 -41.85
N PHE A 11 -18.72 47.53 -42.27
CA PHE A 11 -18.81 46.10 -42.56
C PHE A 11 -17.41 45.51 -42.46
N PHE A 12 -17.04 45.01 -41.27
CA PHE A 12 -16.08 43.91 -41.02
C PHE A 12 -15.92 43.79 -39.50
N ARG A 13 -16.96 43.28 -38.82
CA ARG A 13 -16.85 42.84 -37.42
C ARG A 13 -17.75 41.65 -37.17
N VAL A 14 -17.61 40.62 -38.00
CA VAL A 14 -18.21 39.30 -37.75
C VAL A 14 -17.22 38.28 -38.28
N GLN A 15 -16.88 37.30 -37.43
CA GLN A 15 -15.97 36.15 -37.67
C GLN A 15 -14.47 36.42 -37.53
N LEU A 16 -13.97 36.34 -36.30
CA LEU A 16 -12.73 35.64 -35.96
C LEU A 16 -12.62 35.60 -34.43
N ASP A 17 -13.38 34.70 -33.80
CA ASP A 17 -13.14 34.26 -32.41
C ASP A 17 -13.92 32.96 -32.17
N LYS A 18 -13.53 31.91 -32.88
CA LYS A 18 -14.11 30.56 -32.72
C LYS A 18 -13.07 29.45 -32.62
N HIS A 19 -11.83 29.80 -32.28
CA HIS A 19 -10.78 28.82 -32.04
C HIS A 19 -9.85 29.33 -30.95
N HIS A 20 -10.26 29.24 -29.67
CA HIS A 20 -9.38 29.06 -28.50
C HIS A 20 -10.20 28.91 -27.21
N CYS A 21 -11.10 27.92 -27.17
CA CYS A 21 -11.58 27.35 -25.91
C CYS A 21 -11.46 25.83 -25.99
N ALA A 22 -10.25 25.35 -26.29
CA ALA A 22 -9.83 24.06 -25.77
C ALA A 22 -9.08 24.38 -24.48
N CYS A 23 -9.82 24.70 -23.42
CA CYS A 23 -9.31 24.57 -22.07
C CYS A 23 -8.89 23.11 -21.92
N ARG A 24 -7.59 22.85 -22.09
CA ARG A 24 -6.96 21.79 -21.35
C ARG A 24 -7.15 22.16 -19.89
N ASP A 25 -8.23 21.67 -19.32
CA ASP A 25 -8.30 21.34 -17.90
C ASP A 25 -7.18 20.31 -17.66
N THR A 26 -5.93 20.76 -17.62
CA THR A 26 -4.94 20.12 -16.76
C THR A 26 -5.40 20.47 -15.37
N MET A 27 -6.43 19.74 -14.92
CA MET A 27 -6.81 19.68 -13.52
C MET A 27 -5.51 19.46 -12.77
N ASP A 28 -5.19 20.42 -11.92
CA ASP A 28 -4.04 20.41 -11.05
C ASP A 28 -4.17 19.17 -10.15
N MET A 29 -3.56 18.06 -10.59
CA MET A 29 -3.67 16.75 -9.92
C MET A 29 -3.06 16.79 -8.52
N ASP A 30 -2.25 17.81 -8.23
CA ASP A 30 -1.64 18.07 -6.92
C ASP A 30 -2.64 18.66 -5.91
N SER A 31 -3.78 19.19 -6.38
CA SER A 31 -4.85 19.75 -5.53
C SER A 31 -5.96 18.73 -5.20
N MET A 32 -5.93 17.52 -5.77
CA MET A 32 -6.91 16.49 -5.42
C MET A 32 -6.52 15.85 -4.08
N PRO A 33 -7.44 15.75 -3.11
CA PRO A 33 -7.17 14.99 -1.89
C PRO A 33 -6.79 13.56 -2.28
N PRO A 34 -5.83 12.93 -1.57
CA PRO A 34 -5.45 11.55 -1.86
C PRO A 34 -6.72 10.69 -1.85
N PRO A 35 -6.86 9.76 -2.81
CA PRO A 35 -8.05 8.94 -2.90
C PRO A 35 -8.29 8.28 -1.53
N PRO A 36 -9.55 8.25 -1.05
CA PRO A 36 -9.84 7.58 0.21
C PRO A 36 -9.31 6.15 0.11
N PRO A 37 -8.71 5.62 1.20
CA PRO A 37 -8.21 4.26 1.20
C PRO A 37 -9.32 3.33 0.68
N PRO A 38 -8.99 2.33 -0.17
CA PRO A 38 -9.98 1.40 -0.68
C PRO A 38 -10.79 0.93 0.51
N LYS A 39 -12.12 1.06 0.36
CA LYS A 39 -13.08 0.62 1.36
C LYS A 39 -13.00 -0.90 1.34
N ASP A 40 -11.98 -1.43 1.99
CA ASP A 40 -11.81 -2.85 2.21
C ASP A 40 -13.11 -3.26 2.89
N SER A 41 -13.96 -3.89 2.10
CA SER A 41 -15.10 -4.61 2.59
C SER A 41 -14.50 -5.81 3.30
N TYR A 42 -13.93 -5.55 4.48
CA TYR A 42 -13.65 -6.52 5.51
C TYR A 42 -15.04 -7.03 5.90
N HIS A 43 -15.56 -7.94 5.08
CA HIS A 43 -16.43 -8.98 5.57
C HIS A 43 -15.59 -9.76 6.57
N PHE A 44 -15.62 -9.28 7.82
CA PHE A 44 -15.50 -10.17 8.95
C PHE A 44 -16.64 -11.17 8.79
N GLY A 45 -16.32 -12.29 8.14
CA GLY A 45 -17.08 -13.50 8.26
C GLY A 45 -17.03 -13.88 9.72
N TYR A 46 -17.96 -13.35 10.52
CA TYR A 46 -18.35 -13.93 11.78
C TYR A 46 -19.02 -15.26 11.47
N HIS A 47 -18.22 -16.25 11.07
CA HIS A 47 -18.58 -17.62 11.31
C HIS A 47 -18.67 -17.74 12.82
N THR A 48 -19.91 -17.85 13.28
CA THR A 48 -20.33 -18.31 14.59
C THR A 48 -19.58 -19.61 14.92
N MET A 49 -18.39 -19.47 15.51
CA MET A 49 -17.75 -20.53 16.25
C MET A 49 -18.53 -20.68 17.54
N SER A 50 -19.56 -21.52 17.46
CA SER A 50 -20.04 -22.27 18.60
C SER A 50 -18.84 -22.85 19.33
N SER A 51 -18.74 -22.51 20.62
CA SER A 51 -18.23 -23.33 21.71
C SER A 51 -17.14 -24.35 21.35
N ARG A 52 -15.90 -24.06 21.77
CA ARG A 52 -15.14 -25.07 22.51
C ARG A 52 -13.96 -24.45 23.25
N ASP A 53 -13.89 -24.85 24.51
CA ASP A 53 -12.90 -24.50 25.51
C ASP A 53 -11.47 -24.69 25.00
N LYS A 54 -10.62 -23.71 25.28
CA LYS A 54 -9.17 -23.85 25.18
C LYS A 54 -8.66 -24.49 26.47
N PRO A 55 -8.03 -25.67 26.45
CA PRO A 55 -7.11 -26.04 27.52
C PRO A 55 -5.72 -25.42 27.26
N LEU A 56 -5.06 -25.11 28.36
CA LEU A 56 -3.70 -24.56 28.49
C LEU A 56 -2.63 -25.45 27.84
N PRO A 57 -1.43 -24.90 27.53
CA PRO A 57 -0.32 -25.68 27.01
C PRO A 57 0.23 -26.63 28.09
N ASN A 58 -0.01 -27.93 27.92
CA ASN A 58 0.52 -28.96 28.78
C ASN A 58 1.98 -29.27 28.40
N GLN A 59 2.81 -29.36 29.43
CA GLN A 59 4.23 -29.67 29.34
C GLN A 59 4.45 -31.02 28.65
N GLY A 60 5.46 -31.07 27.78
CA GLY A 60 5.91 -32.28 27.13
C GLY A 60 6.34 -33.32 28.17
N SER A 61 5.54 -34.38 28.27
CA SER A 61 5.90 -35.63 28.90
C SER A 61 5.55 -36.77 27.94
N SER A 62 6.61 -37.46 27.50
CA SER A 62 6.67 -38.87 27.14
C SER A 62 5.69 -39.49 26.11
N SER A 63 6.32 -40.13 25.12
CA SER A 63 5.84 -41.28 24.34
C SER A 63 4.72 -40.96 23.32
N SER A 64 4.64 -41.59 22.16
CA SER A 64 5.03 -42.95 21.79
C SER A 64 5.07 -43.07 20.26
N PHE A 65 5.98 -43.92 19.80
CA PHE A 65 6.07 -44.54 18.49
C PHE A 65 4.72 -44.73 17.79
N SER A 66 4.63 -44.30 16.53
CA SER A 66 3.62 -44.76 15.58
C SER A 66 4.34 -45.39 14.39
N SER A 67 4.64 -46.68 14.52
CA SER A 67 5.09 -47.53 13.43
C SER A 67 3.88 -47.88 12.55
N HIS A 68 3.92 -47.41 11.30
CA HIS A 68 2.98 -47.81 10.27
C HIS A 68 3.17 -49.29 9.90
N GLY A 69 2.06 -50.03 9.90
CA GLY A 69 1.66 -50.89 8.79
C GLY A 69 2.49 -52.15 8.53
N ILE A 70 2.31 -53.17 9.37
CA ILE A 70 2.45 -54.58 8.94
C ILE A 70 1.09 -55.25 9.17
N PRO A 71 0.45 -55.83 8.15
CA PRO A 71 -0.81 -56.55 8.32
C PRO A 71 -0.60 -57.84 9.14
N PRO A 72 -1.56 -58.24 9.99
CA PRO A 72 -1.44 -59.46 10.77
C PRO A 72 -1.52 -60.72 9.88
N PRO A 73 -0.75 -61.79 10.16
CA PRO A 73 -0.92 -63.08 9.49
C PRO A 73 -2.24 -63.75 9.92
N PRO A 74 -2.82 -64.63 9.06
CA PRO A 74 -4.08 -65.30 9.35
C PRO A 74 -3.97 -66.32 10.51
N PRO A 75 -5.09 -66.63 11.20
CA PRO A 75 -5.11 -67.54 12.33
C PRO A 75 -4.84 -68.99 11.89
N VAL A 76 -3.72 -69.55 12.36
CA VAL A 76 -3.44 -70.99 12.27
C VAL A 76 -4.40 -71.70 13.22
N LYS A 77 -5.46 -72.30 12.66
CA LYS A 77 -6.32 -73.25 13.36
C LYS A 77 -5.47 -74.44 13.78
N ALA A 78 -5.18 -74.55 15.07
CA ALA A 78 -4.68 -75.77 15.69
C ALA A 78 -5.72 -76.88 15.46
N THR A 79 -5.47 -77.72 14.48
CA THR A 79 -6.15 -79.00 14.34
C THR A 79 -5.50 -79.96 15.32
N GLN A 80 -6.11 -80.03 16.50
CA GLN A 80 -6.11 -81.26 17.28
C GLN A 80 -6.63 -82.37 16.37
N SER A 81 -5.80 -83.39 16.11
CA SER A 81 -6.31 -84.67 15.62
C SER A 81 -5.54 -85.82 16.26
N HIS A 82 -6.24 -86.43 17.21
CA HIS A 82 -6.30 -87.86 17.49
C HIS A 82 -4.98 -88.62 17.68
N MET A 83 -4.66 -88.74 18.97
CA MET A 83 -4.26 -89.99 19.61
C MET A 83 -4.94 -91.21 18.95
N VAL A 84 -4.14 -92.11 18.37
CA VAL A 84 -4.56 -93.49 18.13
C VAL A 84 -3.59 -94.38 18.91
N SER A 85 -3.94 -94.53 20.20
CA SER A 85 -3.44 -95.60 21.07
C SER A 85 -4.06 -96.91 20.59
N THR A 86 -3.27 -97.74 19.90
CA THR A 86 -3.67 -99.11 19.56
C THR A 86 -2.72 -100.08 20.25
N VAL A 87 -3.21 -100.62 21.36
CA VAL A 87 -3.10 -102.00 21.87
C VAL A 87 -1.72 -102.70 21.78
N PRO A 88 -1.15 -103.10 22.94
CA PRO A 88 0.01 -104.00 22.98
C PRO A 88 -0.44 -105.44 22.70
N LEU A 89 0.13 -106.08 21.68
CA LEU A 89 -0.04 -107.51 21.41
C LEU A 89 1.30 -108.24 21.62
N TYR A 90 1.17 -109.37 22.32
CA TYR A 90 2.19 -110.17 22.98
C TYR A 90 3.42 -110.57 22.15
N PRO A 91 4.56 -110.80 22.83
CA PRO A 91 5.79 -111.31 22.23
C PRO A 91 5.68 -112.82 21.96
N TYR A 92 6.00 -113.24 20.74
CA TYR A 92 6.32 -114.64 20.44
C TYR A 92 7.78 -114.75 19.98
N PRO A 93 8.65 -115.48 20.70
CA PRO A 93 10.03 -115.69 20.30
C PRO A 93 10.07 -116.78 19.22
N ARG A 94 10.21 -116.40 17.95
CA ARG A 94 10.58 -117.35 16.90
C ARG A 94 12.09 -117.59 16.95
N ARG A 95 12.47 -118.71 17.58
CA ARG A 95 13.76 -119.37 17.32
C ARG A 95 13.87 -119.59 15.82
N ARG A 96 14.83 -118.93 15.16
CA ARG A 96 15.26 -119.28 13.80
C ARG A 96 16.74 -119.62 13.84
N ASN A 97 16.93 -120.92 13.76
CA ASN A 97 18.07 -121.72 13.33
C ASN A 97 19.33 -120.96 12.91
N VAL A 98 20.40 -121.33 13.61
CA VAL A 98 21.80 -121.18 13.21
C VAL A 98 22.03 -122.01 11.95
N SER A 99 22.29 -121.32 10.85
CA SER A 99 22.89 -121.74 9.58
C SER A 99 23.48 -120.45 9.01
N GLU A 100 24.68 -120.28 8.50
CA GLU A 100 25.84 -121.11 8.17
C GLU A 100 27.00 -120.09 7.93
N PRO A 101 28.28 -120.49 8.01
CA PRO A 101 29.44 -119.60 7.86
C PRO A 101 29.60 -118.92 6.47
N ALA A 102 28.68 -119.12 5.52
CA ALA A 102 28.66 -118.46 4.21
C ALA A 102 28.03 -117.04 4.24
N GLU A 103 27.08 -116.77 5.15
CA GLU A 103 26.44 -115.45 5.30
C GLU A 103 27.40 -114.40 5.89
N ALA A 104 28.45 -114.85 6.58
CA ALA A 104 29.45 -113.97 7.18
C ALA A 104 30.33 -113.27 6.12
N HIS A 105 30.59 -113.91 4.98
CA HIS A 105 31.36 -113.30 3.88
C HIS A 105 30.53 -112.29 3.10
N GLU A 106 29.27 -112.61 2.79
CA GLU A 106 28.33 -111.65 2.16
C GLU A 106 28.03 -110.45 3.07
N TYR A 107 28.02 -110.65 4.40
CA TYR A 107 27.91 -109.57 5.38
C TYR A 107 29.15 -108.65 5.38
N ILE A 108 30.35 -109.20 5.18
CA ILE A 108 31.58 -108.39 5.08
C ILE A 108 31.58 -107.57 3.77
N ASP A 109 31.16 -108.16 2.65
CA ASP A 109 31.11 -107.47 1.36
C ASP A 109 30.04 -106.39 1.31
N THR A 110 28.85 -106.64 1.90
CA THR A 110 27.79 -105.63 2.04
C THR A 110 28.19 -104.49 2.97
N LEU A 111 28.90 -104.76 4.07
CA LEU A 111 29.46 -103.72 4.94
C LEU A 111 30.50 -102.85 4.23
N GLN A 112 31.32 -103.44 3.35
CA GLN A 112 32.29 -102.68 2.55
C GLN A 112 31.60 -101.82 1.49
N GLU A 113 30.57 -102.32 0.81
CA GLU A 113 29.81 -101.55 -0.16
C GLU A 113 29.02 -100.41 0.52
N GLU A 114 28.39 -100.66 1.68
CA GLU A 114 27.72 -99.63 2.47
C GLU A 114 28.71 -98.57 2.97
N ALA A 115 29.91 -98.96 3.42
CA ALA A 115 30.95 -98.02 3.82
C ALA A 115 31.41 -97.13 2.65
N GLN A 116 31.55 -97.68 1.44
CA GLN A 116 31.89 -96.91 0.24
C GLN A 116 30.75 -95.96 -0.16
N ARG A 117 29.49 -96.39 -0.07
CA ARG A 117 28.33 -95.52 -0.32
C ARG A 117 28.25 -94.39 0.70
N GLN A 118 28.47 -94.68 1.98
CA GLN A 118 28.51 -93.66 3.04
C GLN A 118 29.68 -92.68 2.84
N ALA A 119 30.85 -93.15 2.40
CA ALA A 119 31.99 -92.29 2.09
C ALA A 119 31.69 -91.34 0.92
N ARG A 120 31.06 -91.82 -0.16
CA ARG A 120 30.63 -90.97 -1.29
C ARG A 120 29.60 -89.93 -0.86
N LEU A 121 28.59 -90.34 -0.08
CA LEU A 121 27.57 -89.43 0.45
C LEU A 121 28.16 -88.36 1.39
N LYS A 122 29.18 -88.70 2.19
CA LYS A 122 29.89 -87.72 3.03
C LYS A 122 30.63 -86.70 2.18
N LEU A 123 31.36 -87.16 1.15
CA LEU A 123 32.10 -86.30 0.23
C LEU A 123 31.15 -85.37 -0.55
N GLU A 124 30.04 -85.90 -1.06
CA GLU A 124 29.01 -85.11 -1.76
C GLU A 124 28.37 -84.06 -0.85
N ARG A 125 28.08 -84.40 0.43
CA ARG A 125 27.60 -83.44 1.42
C ARG A 125 28.63 -82.35 1.75
N GLU A 126 29.90 -82.70 1.85
CA GLU A 126 30.97 -81.73 2.11
C GLU A 126 31.16 -80.78 0.92
N ILE A 127 31.11 -81.29 -0.33
CA ILE A 127 31.13 -80.46 -1.53
C ILE A 127 29.92 -79.53 -1.58
N ALA A 128 28.71 -80.06 -1.35
CA ALA A 128 27.49 -79.24 -1.33
C ALA A 128 27.58 -78.13 -0.27
N ARG A 129 28.06 -78.46 0.93
CA ARG A 129 28.26 -77.47 2.02
C ARG A 129 29.28 -76.39 1.65
N LEU A 130 30.38 -76.76 0.97
CA LEU A 130 31.38 -75.80 0.51
C LEU A 130 30.83 -74.87 -0.60
N GLN A 131 30.00 -75.41 -1.49
CA GLN A 131 29.33 -74.62 -2.53
C GLN A 131 28.31 -73.65 -1.93
N GLU A 132 27.47 -74.10 -0.98
CA GLU A 132 26.52 -73.24 -0.26
C GLU A 132 27.24 -72.10 0.47
N ALA A 133 28.34 -72.39 1.18
CA ALA A 133 29.13 -71.37 1.86
C ALA A 133 29.73 -70.34 0.89
N ALA A 134 30.20 -70.77 -0.28
CA ALA A 134 30.73 -69.86 -1.31
C ALA A 134 29.64 -68.98 -1.92
N GLU A 135 28.44 -69.54 -2.18
CA GLU A 135 27.29 -68.77 -2.68
C GLU A 135 26.79 -67.76 -1.64
N GLU A 136 26.73 -68.13 -0.36
CA GLU A 136 26.37 -67.22 0.72
C GLU A 136 27.39 -66.07 0.87
N GLU A 137 28.68 -66.36 0.75
CA GLU A 137 29.72 -65.32 0.78
C GLU A 137 29.61 -64.36 -0.41
N GLN A 138 29.33 -64.88 -1.61
CA GLN A 138 29.09 -64.06 -2.80
C GLN A 138 27.85 -63.18 -2.64
N ARG A 139 26.73 -63.73 -2.14
CA ARG A 139 25.51 -62.96 -1.87
C ARG A 139 25.76 -61.88 -0.83
N ARG A 140 26.49 -62.19 0.24
CA ARG A 140 26.86 -61.22 1.27
C ARG A 140 27.70 -60.08 0.71
N LYS A 141 28.71 -60.38 -0.11
CA LYS A 141 29.56 -59.36 -0.77
C LYS A 141 28.76 -58.49 -1.72
N ALA A 142 27.84 -59.07 -2.49
CA ALA A 142 26.95 -58.31 -3.38
C ALA A 142 26.06 -57.34 -2.59
N LEU A 143 25.42 -57.80 -1.51
CA LEU A 143 24.59 -56.96 -0.64
C LEU A 143 25.41 -55.84 0.03
N GLU A 144 26.63 -56.13 0.48
CA GLU A 144 27.50 -55.11 1.08
C GLU A 144 27.92 -54.05 0.05
N ALA A 145 28.25 -54.47 -1.18
CA ALA A 145 28.55 -53.56 -2.28
C ALA A 145 27.34 -52.67 -2.65
N GLU A 146 26.14 -53.24 -2.70
CA GLU A 146 24.90 -52.50 -2.93
C GLU A 146 24.61 -51.49 -1.81
N LEU A 147 24.75 -51.89 -0.55
CA LEU A 147 24.58 -51.00 0.60
C LEU A 147 25.60 -49.85 0.58
N HIS A 148 26.85 -50.15 0.26
CA HIS A 148 27.90 -49.14 0.16
C HIS A 148 27.64 -48.17 -1.00
N TYR A 149 27.20 -48.69 -2.16
CA TYR A 149 26.81 -47.86 -3.30
C TYR A 149 25.62 -46.95 -2.97
N ALA A 150 24.55 -47.50 -2.37
CA ALA A 150 23.37 -46.74 -1.96
C ALA A 150 23.72 -45.65 -0.94
N SER A 151 24.59 -45.96 0.03
CA SER A 151 25.09 -44.98 1.01
C SER A 151 25.86 -43.83 0.32
N ARG A 152 26.73 -44.16 -0.64
CA ARG A 152 27.49 -43.15 -1.41
C ARG A 152 26.57 -42.25 -2.24
N VAL A 153 25.60 -42.83 -2.93
CA VAL A 153 24.62 -42.08 -3.73
C VAL A 153 23.78 -41.16 -2.84
N ARG A 154 23.31 -41.65 -1.69
CA ARG A 154 22.57 -40.81 -0.72
C ARG A 154 23.41 -39.64 -0.24
N ARG A 155 24.68 -39.88 0.12
CA ARG A 155 25.59 -38.83 0.58
C ARG A 155 25.88 -37.77 -0.49
N GLN A 156 26.04 -38.19 -1.75
CA GLN A 156 26.23 -37.26 -2.87
C GLN A 156 24.98 -36.41 -3.10
N ARG A 157 23.79 -37.04 -3.09
CA ARG A 157 22.52 -36.32 -3.25
C ARG A 157 22.28 -35.32 -2.12
N GLU A 158 22.54 -35.71 -0.87
CA GLU A 158 22.40 -34.82 0.28
C GLU A 158 23.39 -33.64 0.24
N ALA A 159 24.61 -33.87 -0.26
CA ALA A 159 25.58 -32.79 -0.43
C ALA A 159 25.10 -31.78 -1.49
N GLN A 160 24.62 -32.27 -2.64
CA GLN A 160 24.07 -31.42 -3.70
C GLN A 160 22.82 -30.65 -3.23
N GLU A 161 21.90 -31.31 -2.52
CA GLU A 161 20.70 -30.67 -1.97
C GLU A 161 21.06 -29.58 -0.96
N ARG A 162 22.09 -29.79 -0.14
CA ARG A 162 22.59 -28.78 0.80
C ARG A 162 23.20 -27.57 0.08
N GLU A 163 24.00 -27.80 -0.96
CA GLU A 163 24.58 -26.72 -1.77
C GLU A 163 23.49 -25.88 -2.45
N GLU A 164 22.48 -26.53 -3.05
CA GLU A 164 21.34 -25.83 -3.66
C GLU A 164 20.50 -25.05 -2.62
N GLU A 165 20.31 -25.59 -1.42
CA GLU A 165 19.58 -24.90 -0.34
C GLU A 165 20.35 -23.66 0.15
N GLU A 166 21.68 -23.76 0.26
CA GLU A 166 22.54 -22.63 0.62
C GLU A 166 22.52 -21.54 -0.47
N GLU A 167 22.58 -21.90 -1.74
CA GLU A 167 22.46 -20.95 -2.85
C GLU A 167 21.11 -20.22 -2.83
N LYS A 168 20.00 -20.97 -2.72
CA LYS A 168 18.65 -20.40 -2.62
C LYS A 168 18.51 -19.48 -1.40
N ARG A 169 19.14 -19.83 -0.28
CA ARG A 169 19.15 -18.99 0.92
C ARG A 169 19.88 -17.67 0.68
N LEU A 170 21.04 -17.70 0.01
CA LEU A 170 21.79 -16.50 -0.35
C LEU A 170 21.03 -15.61 -1.35
N GLU A 171 20.37 -16.20 -2.34
CA GLU A 171 19.50 -15.48 -3.28
C GLU A 171 18.33 -14.78 -2.58
N LEU A 172 17.66 -15.47 -1.66
CA LEU A 172 16.58 -14.86 -0.87
C LEU A 172 17.09 -13.74 0.03
N GLU A 173 18.27 -13.89 0.64
CA GLU A 173 18.85 -12.86 1.49
C GLU A 173 19.26 -11.62 0.68
N THR A 174 19.91 -11.80 -0.46
CA THR A 174 20.28 -10.71 -1.38
C THR A 174 19.04 -9.99 -1.90
N ARG A 175 18.00 -10.72 -2.31
CA ARG A 175 16.71 -10.14 -2.72
C ARG A 175 16.08 -9.31 -1.60
N ARG A 176 16.08 -9.83 -0.35
CA ARG A 176 15.57 -9.10 0.83
C ARG A 176 16.37 -7.83 1.10
N ARG A 177 17.70 -7.86 0.95
CA ARG A 177 18.55 -6.68 1.12
C ARG A 177 18.25 -5.61 0.08
N ILE A 178 18.13 -5.99 -1.20
CA ILE A 178 17.80 -5.07 -2.30
C ILE A 178 16.40 -4.46 -2.10
N GLU A 179 15.41 -5.26 -1.70
CA GLU A 179 14.06 -4.76 -1.46
C GLU A 179 14.01 -3.78 -0.27
N LYS A 180 14.74 -4.08 0.81
CA LYS A 180 14.87 -3.17 1.95
C LYS A 180 15.54 -1.85 1.54
N GLU A 181 16.60 -1.91 0.75
CA GLU A 181 17.29 -0.73 0.24
C GLU A 181 16.39 0.12 -0.67
N LYS A 182 15.63 -0.51 -1.58
CA LYS A 182 14.64 0.18 -2.42
C LYS A 182 13.59 0.90 -1.59
N ARG A 183 13.02 0.24 -0.57
CA ARG A 183 12.05 0.88 0.33
C ARG A 183 12.63 2.08 1.06
N ILE A 184 13.88 1.97 1.53
CA ILE A 184 14.56 3.09 2.20
C ILE A 184 14.80 4.24 1.23
N ALA A 185 15.22 3.96 -0.01
CA ALA A 185 15.44 4.96 -1.04
C ALA A 185 14.14 5.69 -1.43
N GLU A 186 13.05 4.94 -1.61
CA GLU A 186 11.72 5.51 -1.89
C GLU A 186 11.23 6.39 -0.73
N ALA A 187 11.39 5.93 0.52
CA ALA A 187 11.04 6.70 1.70
C ALA A 187 11.84 8.01 1.80
N LYS A 188 13.15 7.97 1.51
CA LYS A 188 13.99 9.18 1.47
C LYS A 188 13.54 10.14 0.38
N LYS A 189 13.28 9.65 -0.83
CA LYS A 189 12.79 10.47 -1.95
C LYS A 189 11.45 11.15 -1.61
N LEU A 190 10.54 10.44 -0.95
CA LEU A 190 9.25 11.02 -0.52
C LEU A 190 9.45 12.09 0.56
N GLN A 191 10.38 11.87 1.50
CA GLN A 191 10.71 12.85 2.52
C GLN A 191 11.34 14.12 1.92
N GLU A 192 12.30 13.96 1.00
CA GLU A 192 12.91 15.06 0.26
C GLU A 192 11.85 15.87 -0.51
N TRP A 193 10.92 15.21 -1.18
CA TRP A 193 9.82 15.87 -1.89
C TRP A 193 8.93 16.68 -0.94
N ARG A 194 8.60 16.14 0.24
CA ARG A 194 7.82 16.89 1.26
C ARG A 194 8.56 18.11 1.77
N ILE A 195 9.88 17.99 2.00
CA ILE A 195 10.72 19.11 2.42
C ILE A 195 10.78 20.18 1.32
N GLU A 196 10.92 19.79 0.05
CA GLU A 196 10.94 20.72 -1.08
C GLU A 196 9.61 21.46 -1.23
N GLN A 197 8.47 20.76 -1.10
CA GLN A 197 7.15 21.38 -1.13
C GLN A 197 6.94 22.36 0.04
N ALA A 198 7.34 21.97 1.25
CA ALA A 198 7.27 22.85 2.41
C ALA A 198 8.14 24.11 2.21
N LYS A 199 9.35 23.94 1.69
CA LYS A 199 10.25 25.05 1.38
C LYS A 199 9.67 25.98 0.31
N ARG A 200 9.10 25.43 -0.77
CA ARG A 200 8.44 26.22 -1.81
C ARG A 200 7.24 27.00 -1.27
N ALA A 201 6.44 26.39 -0.39
CA ALA A 201 5.32 27.07 0.26
C ALA A 201 5.79 28.20 1.18
N GLU A 202 6.88 28.00 1.93
CA GLU A 202 7.50 29.02 2.77
C GLU A 202 8.05 30.19 1.94
N GLU A 203 8.77 29.92 0.84
CA GLU A 203 9.28 30.93 -0.07
C GLU A 203 8.14 31.77 -0.69
N LEU A 204 7.04 31.12 -1.09
CA LEU A 204 5.84 31.81 -1.58
C LEU A 204 5.17 32.65 -0.49
N ALA A 205 5.10 32.17 0.75
CA ALA A 205 4.54 32.91 1.87
C ALA A 205 5.39 34.16 2.20
N VAL A 206 6.72 34.01 2.24
CA VAL A 206 7.66 35.13 2.46
C VAL A 206 7.53 36.16 1.33
N SER A 207 7.51 35.72 0.07
CA SER A 207 7.34 36.62 -1.08
C SER A 207 6.01 37.38 -1.06
N LYS A 208 4.91 36.73 -0.65
CA LYS A 208 3.61 37.38 -0.44
C LYS A 208 3.67 38.44 0.66
N VAL A 209 4.33 38.14 1.79
CA VAL A 209 4.48 39.10 2.89
C VAL A 209 5.34 40.30 2.47
N GLU A 210 6.43 40.07 1.74
CA GLU A 210 7.30 41.16 1.24
C GLU A 210 6.58 42.05 0.22
N THR A 211 5.84 41.46 -0.72
CA THR A 211 5.06 42.22 -1.71
C THR A 211 3.94 43.02 -1.05
N ARG A 212 3.25 42.44 -0.06
CA ARG A 212 2.27 43.15 0.78
C ARG A 212 2.90 44.33 1.49
N LYS A 213 4.02 44.12 2.19
CA LYS A 213 4.74 45.19 2.90
C LYS A 213 5.15 46.33 1.94
N ARG A 214 5.66 46.00 0.75
CA ARG A 214 6.02 46.99 -0.26
C ARG A 214 4.81 47.80 -0.74
N ARG A 215 3.66 47.16 -1.01
CA ARG A 215 2.43 47.85 -1.39
C ARG A 215 1.92 48.77 -0.27
N GLU A 216 1.96 48.32 0.99
CA GLU A 216 1.59 49.14 2.15
C GLU A 216 2.50 50.37 2.29
N GLU A 217 3.82 50.21 2.09
CA GLU A 217 4.77 51.32 2.09
C GLU A 217 4.53 52.31 0.93
N GLU A 218 4.27 51.80 -0.29
CA GLU A 218 3.93 52.64 -1.46
C GLU A 218 2.62 53.39 -1.25
N ARG A 219 1.60 52.74 -0.66
CA ARG A 219 0.32 53.35 -0.30
C ARG A 219 0.50 54.45 0.75
N ARG A 220 1.27 54.19 1.80
CA ARG A 220 1.59 55.19 2.84
C ARG A 220 2.28 56.42 2.24
N LYS A 221 3.24 56.22 1.32
CA LYS A 221 3.90 57.31 0.59
C LYS A 221 2.90 58.10 -0.27
N ARG A 222 1.99 57.43 -0.98
CA ARG A 222 0.96 58.08 -1.80
C ARG A 222 0.04 58.96 -0.95
N ILE A 223 -0.45 58.44 0.18
CA ILE A 223 -1.29 59.19 1.12
C ILE A 223 -0.58 60.46 1.60
N LEU A 224 0.66 60.33 2.10
CA LEU A 224 1.47 61.47 2.58
C LEU A 224 1.73 62.52 1.50
N SER A 225 1.90 62.10 0.23
CA SER A 225 2.09 63.04 -0.88
C SER A 225 0.82 63.79 -1.28
N SER A 226 -0.35 63.17 -1.07
CA SER A 226 -1.66 63.70 -1.48
C SER A 226 -2.31 64.65 -0.47
N SER A 227 -1.82 64.68 0.77
CA SER A 227 -2.42 65.47 1.85
C SER A 227 -2.02 66.96 1.86
N SER A 228 -1.08 67.41 1.01
CA SER A 228 -0.52 68.76 1.12
C SER A 228 -1.23 69.86 0.32
N SER A 229 -2.20 69.56 -0.57
CA SER A 229 -2.70 70.59 -1.50
C SER A 229 -4.17 70.52 -1.94
N ARG A 230 -5.13 70.09 -1.10
CA ARG A 230 -6.54 70.02 -1.53
C ARG A 230 -7.42 71.13 -0.95
N PRO A 231 -8.18 71.87 -1.79
CA PRO A 231 -9.17 72.85 -1.33
C PRO A 231 -10.43 72.16 -0.77
N ASN A 232 -10.96 72.69 0.34
CA ASN A 232 -11.97 72.13 1.25
C ASN A 232 -13.37 71.78 0.68
N ASN A 233 -13.57 71.57 -0.63
CA ASN A 233 -14.91 71.32 -1.18
C ASN A 233 -14.97 70.48 -2.47
N VAL A 234 -13.86 69.92 -2.94
CA VAL A 234 -13.85 69.08 -4.15
C VAL A 234 -13.92 67.61 -3.77
N ASP A 235 -14.83 66.87 -4.42
CA ASP A 235 -14.93 65.41 -4.30
C ASP A 235 -13.54 64.77 -4.53
N VAL A 236 -13.07 63.97 -3.57
CA VAL A 236 -11.69 63.44 -3.55
C VAL A 236 -11.51 62.41 -4.66
N VAL A 237 -12.49 61.51 -4.78
CA VAL A 237 -12.65 60.48 -5.80
C VAL A 237 -14.16 60.22 -5.96
N ALA A 238 -14.63 60.06 -7.19
CA ALA A 238 -16.01 59.71 -7.48
C ALA A 238 -16.10 58.78 -8.70
N GLY A 239 -17.10 57.88 -8.72
CA GLY A 239 -17.26 56.90 -9.77
C GLY A 239 -18.37 55.88 -9.50
N TRP A 240 -18.67 55.06 -10.49
CA TRP A 240 -19.65 53.98 -10.35
C TRP A 240 -19.03 52.78 -9.63
N VAL A 241 -19.75 52.28 -8.63
CA VAL A 241 -19.35 51.13 -7.83
C VAL A 241 -20.52 50.18 -7.64
N THR A 242 -20.23 48.91 -7.47
CA THR A 242 -21.19 47.91 -6.98
C THR A 242 -21.01 47.78 -5.48
N LEU A 243 -22.05 48.13 -4.72
CA LEU A 243 -22.08 48.04 -3.27
C LEU A 243 -22.85 46.79 -2.85
N GLN A 244 -22.24 45.97 -2.00
CA GLN A 244 -22.88 44.86 -1.32
C GLN A 244 -22.79 45.11 0.18
N ALA A 245 -23.95 45.35 0.80
CA ALA A 245 -24.04 45.52 2.25
C ALA A 245 -23.84 44.16 2.94
N GLY A 246 -23.12 44.11 4.05
CA GLY A 246 -22.75 42.85 4.71
C GLY A 246 -23.93 42.09 5.30
N ASP A 247 -25.06 42.76 5.53
CA ASP A 247 -26.33 42.17 5.95
C ASP A 247 -27.17 41.65 4.76
N SER A 248 -26.75 41.90 3.52
CA SER A 248 -27.50 41.55 2.33
C SER A 248 -26.64 40.91 1.23
N LEU A 249 -27.08 39.77 0.72
CA LEU A 249 -26.47 39.16 -0.47
C LEU A 249 -26.77 39.93 -1.77
N MET A 250 -27.57 41.01 -1.71
CA MET A 250 -27.92 41.82 -2.88
C MET A 250 -26.85 42.87 -3.17
N SER A 251 -26.18 42.73 -4.30
CA SER A 251 -25.27 43.75 -4.84
C SER A 251 -26.07 44.80 -5.63
N LYS A 252 -25.83 46.09 -5.36
CA LYS A 252 -26.51 47.22 -6.03
C LYS A 252 -25.46 48.17 -6.64
N ARG A 253 -25.63 48.53 -7.91
CA ARG A 253 -24.80 49.54 -8.55
C ARG A 253 -25.22 50.94 -8.08
N ARG A 254 -24.27 51.72 -7.58
CA ARG A 254 -24.45 53.08 -7.04
C ARG A 254 -23.34 53.99 -7.54
N TYR A 255 -23.64 55.28 -7.66
CA TYR A 255 -22.61 56.29 -7.87
C TYR A 255 -22.02 56.67 -6.51
N CYS A 256 -20.73 56.43 -6.31
CA CYS A 256 -20.02 56.71 -5.08
C CYS A 256 -19.24 58.03 -5.21
N SER A 257 -19.32 58.87 -4.18
CA SER A 257 -18.51 60.08 -4.05
C SER A 257 -17.89 60.14 -2.67
N ILE A 258 -16.57 60.29 -2.61
CA ILE A 258 -15.82 60.42 -1.34
C ILE A 258 -15.54 61.90 -1.08
N ARG A 259 -16.01 62.38 0.07
CA ARG A 259 -15.81 63.76 0.58
C ARG A 259 -15.13 63.73 1.93
N GLU A 260 -14.70 64.88 2.43
CA GLU A 260 -14.13 65.03 3.78
C GLU A 260 -15.02 64.49 4.91
N GLN A 261 -16.34 64.49 4.71
CA GLN A 261 -17.32 64.03 5.70
C GLN A 261 -17.51 62.50 5.70
N GLY A 262 -17.04 61.80 4.66
CA GLY A 262 -17.25 60.36 4.51
C GLY A 262 -17.57 59.93 3.08
N VAL A 263 -18.09 58.71 2.96
CA VAL A 263 -18.45 58.08 1.69
C VAL A 263 -19.95 58.23 1.46
N ARG A 264 -20.35 58.78 0.31
CA ARG A 264 -21.78 58.95 -0.06
C ARG A 264 -22.12 58.15 -1.30
N PHE A 265 -23.28 57.48 -1.25
CA PHE A 265 -23.84 56.71 -2.35
C PHE A 265 -25.09 57.40 -2.90
N PHE A 266 -25.09 57.59 -4.21
CA PHE A 266 -26.17 58.18 -4.96
C PHE A 266 -26.74 57.18 -5.96
N LYS A 267 -28.00 57.40 -6.37
CA LYS A 267 -28.60 56.60 -7.43
C LYS A 267 -27.95 56.87 -8.78
N ASP A 268 -27.68 58.15 -9.06
CA ASP A 268 -27.21 58.65 -10.35
C ASP A 268 -25.99 59.57 -10.18
N ALA A 269 -25.21 59.74 -11.26
CA ALA A 269 -24.02 60.58 -11.29
C ALA A 269 -24.28 62.08 -11.08
N SER A 270 -25.54 62.53 -11.23
CA SER A 270 -25.94 63.92 -10.96
C SER A 270 -25.97 64.25 -9.46
N ALA A 271 -25.73 63.27 -8.58
CA ALA A 271 -25.81 63.40 -7.13
C ALA A 271 -27.17 63.95 -6.61
N SER A 272 -28.23 63.83 -7.41
CA SER A 272 -29.56 64.38 -7.09
C SER A 272 -30.35 63.54 -6.10
N GLN A 273 -30.18 62.22 -6.13
CA GLN A 273 -30.86 61.27 -5.25
C GLN A 273 -29.85 60.60 -4.32
N PHE A 274 -29.76 61.14 -3.11
CA PHE A 274 -28.99 60.56 -2.01
C PHE A 274 -29.67 59.28 -1.50
N LEU A 275 -28.88 58.26 -1.20
CA LEU A 275 -29.38 56.97 -0.73
C LEU A 275 -28.80 56.59 0.62
N GLU A 276 -27.48 56.60 0.73
CA GLU A 276 -26.78 56.12 1.91
C GLU A 276 -25.46 56.90 2.08
N SER A 277 -25.07 57.14 3.33
CA SER A 277 -23.76 57.70 3.67
C SER A 277 -23.13 56.89 4.80
N ILE A 278 -21.83 56.69 4.69
CA ILE A 278 -20.98 56.19 5.76
C ILE A 278 -20.14 57.37 6.22
N GLU A 279 -20.38 57.87 7.43
CA GLU A 279 -19.61 58.98 7.97
C GLU A 279 -18.16 58.56 8.21
N ALA A 280 -17.22 59.48 8.00
CA ALA A 280 -15.79 59.22 8.18
C ALA A 280 -15.46 58.70 9.58
N VAL A 281 -16.16 59.22 10.60
CA VAL A 281 -15.99 58.86 12.02
C VAL A 281 -16.41 57.41 12.30
N ASP A 282 -17.38 56.90 11.54
CA ASP A 282 -17.91 55.56 11.71
C ASP A 282 -17.04 54.48 11.06
N ILE A 283 -16.09 54.86 10.21
CA ILE A 283 -15.20 53.90 9.53
C ILE A 283 -14.14 53.42 10.53
N ALA A 284 -14.21 52.14 10.87
CA ALA A 284 -13.27 51.50 11.80
C ALA A 284 -12.08 50.88 11.07
N LYS A 285 -12.33 50.23 9.93
CA LYS A 285 -11.30 49.52 9.16
C LYS A 285 -11.62 49.58 7.66
N VAL A 286 -10.58 49.74 6.85
CA VAL A 286 -10.64 49.56 5.40
C VAL A 286 -9.75 48.38 5.05
N SER A 287 -10.31 47.40 4.37
CA SER A 287 -9.62 46.17 4.00
C SER A 287 -9.58 45.99 2.49
N ASP A 288 -8.44 45.55 2.01
CA ASP A 288 -8.25 45.23 0.60
C ASP A 288 -8.65 43.78 0.32
N ASN A 289 -8.69 43.40 -0.95
CA ASN A 289 -9.01 42.08 -1.45
C ASN A 289 -8.18 40.94 -0.85
N GLU A 290 -6.97 41.27 -0.38
CA GLU A 290 -6.05 40.32 0.26
C GLU A 290 -6.24 40.19 1.79
N ASP A 291 -7.18 40.93 2.39
CA ASP A 291 -7.54 40.75 3.79
C ASP A 291 -8.65 39.71 3.94
N GLU A 292 -8.60 38.94 5.04
CA GLU A 292 -9.57 37.91 5.43
C GLU A 292 -10.94 38.49 5.83
N ILE A 293 -11.57 39.26 4.94
CA ILE A 293 -13.00 39.55 5.03
C ILE A 293 -13.71 38.49 4.20
N TYR A 294 -14.63 37.77 4.84
CA TYR A 294 -15.42 36.70 4.22
C TYR A 294 -15.94 37.10 2.82
N GLY A 295 -15.41 36.43 1.80
CA GLY A 295 -15.86 36.58 0.41
C GLY A 295 -15.09 37.58 -0.45
N LEU A 296 -14.20 38.43 0.13
CA LEU A 296 -13.42 39.38 -0.67
C LEU A 296 -12.50 38.65 -1.65
N GLU A 297 -11.77 37.62 -1.20
CA GLU A 297 -10.75 36.89 -2.01
C GLU A 297 -11.23 36.42 -3.39
N THR A 298 -12.55 36.20 -3.55
CA THR A 298 -13.14 35.75 -4.82
C THR A 298 -13.45 36.89 -5.80
N LEU A 299 -13.55 38.12 -5.32
CA LEU A 299 -14.01 39.29 -6.07
C LEU A 299 -12.80 40.14 -6.49
N GLN A 300 -12.43 40.10 -7.77
CA GLN A 300 -11.33 40.92 -8.28
C GLN A 300 -11.63 42.41 -8.10
N TYR A 301 -10.62 43.18 -7.66
CA TYR A 301 -10.70 44.64 -7.50
C TYR A 301 -11.80 45.10 -6.52
N ALA A 302 -12.07 44.33 -5.47
CA ALA A 302 -13.01 44.70 -4.42
C ALA A 302 -12.28 45.16 -3.16
N PHE A 303 -12.91 46.04 -2.37
CA PHE A 303 -12.44 46.39 -1.04
C PHE A 303 -13.60 46.49 -0.04
N GLY A 304 -13.29 46.26 1.22
CA GLY A 304 -14.25 46.23 2.31
C GLY A 304 -14.11 47.45 3.21
N ILE A 305 -15.23 48.03 3.61
CA ILE A 305 -15.29 49.03 4.67
C ILE A 305 -16.02 48.39 5.86
N GLN A 306 -15.41 48.43 7.04
CA GLN A 306 -16.04 48.01 8.29
C GLN A 306 -16.35 49.24 9.13
N THR A 307 -17.61 49.42 9.52
CA THR A 307 -18.02 50.47 10.44
C THR A 307 -17.80 50.07 11.89
N ARG A 308 -17.78 51.04 12.81
CA ARG A 308 -17.67 50.81 14.26
C ARG A 308 -18.83 49.99 14.82
N ASP A 309 -19.98 50.03 14.16
CA ASP A 309 -21.15 49.21 14.47
C ASP A 309 -20.98 47.73 14.09
N GLY A 310 -19.85 47.37 13.48
CA GLY A 310 -19.55 46.02 13.01
C GLY A 310 -20.17 45.67 11.65
N LYS A 311 -20.85 46.61 10.99
CA LYS A 311 -21.37 46.41 9.62
C LYS A 311 -20.21 46.45 8.63
N THR A 312 -20.18 45.48 7.74
CA THR A 312 -19.21 45.44 6.64
C THR A 312 -19.92 45.80 5.34
N SER A 313 -19.25 46.53 4.46
CA SER A 313 -19.75 46.86 3.13
C SER A 313 -18.65 46.55 2.12
N ILE A 314 -18.96 45.74 1.11
CA ILE A 314 -18.04 45.40 0.03
C ILE A 314 -18.32 46.35 -1.14
N ILE A 315 -17.28 46.99 -1.64
CA ILE A 315 -17.32 47.95 -2.73
C ILE A 315 -16.47 47.42 -3.88
N ILE A 316 -17.07 47.31 -5.06
CA ILE A 316 -16.40 46.87 -6.30
C ILE A 316 -16.48 48.02 -7.31
N PRO A 317 -15.41 48.80 -7.51
CA PRO A 317 -15.35 49.80 -8.56
C PRO A 317 -15.51 49.17 -9.94
N GLU A 318 -16.21 49.87 -10.85
CA GLU A 318 -16.38 49.41 -12.23
C GLU A 318 -15.05 49.42 -13.01
N VAL A 319 -14.09 50.22 -12.54
CA VAL A 319 -12.78 50.41 -13.18
C VAL A 319 -11.68 49.96 -12.22
N SER A 320 -10.93 48.93 -12.61
CA SER A 320 -9.94 48.26 -11.76
C SER A 320 -8.88 49.19 -11.16
N HIS A 321 -8.35 50.14 -11.94
CA HIS A 321 -7.31 51.06 -11.49
C HIS A 321 -7.82 52.10 -10.47
N GLN A 322 -9.14 52.33 -10.39
CA GLN A 322 -9.70 53.27 -9.42
C GLN A 322 -9.76 52.69 -8.01
N THR A 323 -9.64 51.37 -7.86
CA THR A 323 -9.76 50.70 -6.55
C THR A 323 -8.77 51.28 -5.54
N GLU A 324 -7.50 51.41 -5.91
CA GLU A 324 -6.49 52.02 -5.03
C GLU A 324 -6.81 53.48 -4.68
N ASP A 325 -7.40 54.24 -5.61
CA ASP A 325 -7.75 55.64 -5.41
C ASP A 325 -8.92 55.76 -4.43
N PHE A 326 -9.96 54.94 -4.58
CA PHE A 326 -11.07 54.84 -3.62
C PHE A 326 -10.54 54.43 -2.24
N ILE A 327 -9.77 53.34 -2.18
CA ILE A 327 -9.16 52.80 -0.96
C ILE A 327 -8.30 53.86 -0.24
N SER A 328 -7.50 54.63 -0.97
CA SER A 328 -6.65 55.69 -0.42
C SER A 328 -7.47 56.88 0.05
N ALA A 329 -8.48 57.28 -0.72
CA ALA A 329 -9.38 58.37 -0.37
C ALA A 329 -10.21 58.05 0.88
N VAL A 330 -10.71 56.82 1.03
CA VAL A 330 -11.45 56.40 2.24
C VAL A 330 -10.54 56.43 3.46
N ILE A 331 -9.31 55.90 3.38
CA ILE A 331 -8.36 55.95 4.51
C ILE A 331 -8.02 57.39 4.88
N GLN A 332 -7.75 58.24 3.88
CA GLN A 332 -7.42 59.64 4.12
C GLN A 332 -8.56 60.37 4.84
N VAL A 333 -9.81 60.14 4.41
CA VAL A 333 -11.00 60.75 5.01
C VAL A 333 -11.28 60.21 6.41
N ALA A 334 -11.10 58.90 6.62
CA ALA A 334 -11.30 58.26 7.93
C ALA A 334 -10.17 58.58 8.94
N GLY A 335 -9.03 59.09 8.47
CA GLY A 335 -7.87 59.36 9.32
C GLY A 335 -7.19 58.09 9.84
N LEU A 336 -7.19 57.02 9.03
CA LEU A 336 -6.65 55.70 9.37
C LEU A 336 -5.17 55.51 8.98
#